data_AF-U4QTT4-F1
#
_entry.id   AF-U4QTT4-F1
#
_cell.length_a   1.000
_cell.length_b   1.000
_cell.length_c   1.000
_cell.angle_alpha   90.00
_cell.angle_beta   90.00
_cell.angle_gamma   90.00
#
_symmetry.space_group_name_H-M   'P 1'
#
loop_
_entity.id
_entity.type
_entity.pdbx_description
1 polymer ?
#
loop_
_entity_poly.entity_id
_entity_poly.type
_entity_poly.pdbx_seq_one_letter_code
_entity_poly.pdbx_strand_id
1 'polypeptide(L)'
;MTKKLTAYDPAEDLLSDEAMAIFMAEAFRTNDAGYIAHALGVIARAKGMTQIANQTGLSREQLYRSFSQDGNPTLKTTLAVMKALGMELTTKVPTIA
;
A
#
# COMPACT_ATOMS: atom_id res chain seq x y z
N MET A 1 -20.75 -31.85 -2.59
CA MET A 1 -20.94 -30.41 -2.27
C MET A 1 -19.70 -29.67 -2.75
N THR A 2 -19.77 -29.00 -3.91
CA THR A 2 -18.64 -28.26 -4.48
C THR A 2 -18.54 -26.89 -3.80
N LYS A 3 -17.49 -26.66 -3.00
CA LYS A 3 -17.29 -25.39 -2.28
C LYS A 3 -16.84 -24.33 -3.30
N LYS A 4 -17.63 -23.27 -3.50
CA LYS A 4 -17.20 -22.11 -4.30
C LYS A 4 -16.08 -21.40 -3.54
N LEU A 5 -14.92 -21.23 -4.19
CA LEU A 5 -13.82 -20.43 -3.67
C LEU A 5 -13.96 -19.00 -4.20
N THR A 6 -13.73 -18.01 -3.35
CA THR A 6 -13.64 -16.60 -3.72
C THR A 6 -12.18 -16.17 -3.70
N ALA A 7 -11.84 -15.16 -4.50
CA ALA A 7 -10.53 -14.52 -4.40
C ALA A 7 -10.46 -13.75 -3.07
N TYR A 8 -9.33 -13.89 -2.37
CA TYR A 8 -9.07 -13.17 -1.13
C TYR A 8 -8.53 -11.77 -1.46
N ASP A 9 -9.13 -10.73 -0.88
CA ASP A 9 -8.64 -9.36 -0.97
C ASP A 9 -8.09 -8.92 0.39
N PRO A 10 -6.77 -8.75 0.55
CA PRO A 10 -6.18 -8.36 1.82
C PRO A 10 -6.69 -7.01 2.36
N ALA A 11 -7.24 -6.14 1.49
CA ALA A 11 -7.80 -4.86 1.93
C ALA A 11 -8.98 -5.02 2.91
N GLU A 12 -9.69 -6.16 2.88
CA GLU A 12 -10.84 -6.43 3.75
C GLU A 12 -10.43 -6.64 5.23
N ASP A 13 -9.20 -7.10 5.47
CA ASP A 13 -8.69 -7.44 6.81
C ASP A 13 -7.74 -6.38 7.39
N LEU A 14 -7.35 -5.36 6.60
CA LEU A 14 -6.49 -4.26 7.04
C LEU A 14 -7.31 -3.19 7.78
N LEU A 15 -7.82 -3.56 8.96
CA LEU A 15 -8.75 -2.73 9.75
C LEU A 15 -8.08 -1.83 10.80
N SER A 16 -6.78 -2.00 11.06
CA SER A 16 -6.04 -1.20 12.04
C SER A 16 -4.73 -0.66 11.45
N ASP A 17 -4.26 0.47 12.00
CA ASP A 17 -3.01 1.08 11.55
C ASP A 17 -1.81 0.14 11.82
N GLU A 18 -1.83 -0.67 12.89
CA GLU A 18 -0.81 -1.68 13.17
C GLU A 18 -0.79 -2.79 12.11
N ALA A 19 -1.95 -3.29 11.70
CA ALA A 19 -2.04 -4.30 10.66
C ALA A 19 -1.48 -3.78 9.33
N MET A 20 -1.82 -2.53 8.98
CA MET A 20 -1.29 -1.86 7.78
C MET A 20 0.23 -1.67 7.88
N ALA A 21 0.75 -1.28 9.04
CA ALA A 21 2.19 -1.10 9.25
C ALA A 21 2.97 -2.42 9.11
N ILE A 22 2.46 -3.52 9.68
CA ILE A 22 3.05 -4.86 9.54
C ILE A 22 3.04 -5.29 8.07
N PHE A 23 1.89 -5.13 7.40
CA PHE A 23 1.74 -5.47 5.99
C PHE A 23 2.74 -4.71 5.10
N MET A 24 2.89 -3.40 5.35
CA MET A 24 3.84 -2.56 4.62
C MET A 24 5.30 -2.92 4.94
N ALA A 25 5.61 -3.25 6.18
CA ALA A 25 6.95 -3.68 6.59
C ALA A 25 7.36 -4.96 5.86
N GLU A 26 6.48 -5.96 5.78
CA GLU A 26 6.76 -7.19 5.03
C GLU A 26 6.89 -6.93 3.52
N ALA A 27 6.11 -5.99 2.97
CA ALA A 27 6.30 -5.55 1.60
C ALA A 27 7.68 -4.93 1.35
N PHE A 28 8.20 -4.10 2.26
CA PHE A 28 9.56 -3.55 2.11
C PHE A 28 10.64 -4.62 2.16
N ARG A 29 10.42 -5.76 2.83
CA ARG A 29 11.41 -6.85 2.92
C ARG A 29 11.59 -7.62 1.61
N THR A 30 10.62 -7.56 0.70
CA THR A 30 10.74 -8.23 -0.60
C THR A 30 11.76 -7.55 -1.51
N ASN A 31 12.05 -6.26 -1.26
CA ASN A 31 12.86 -5.40 -2.13
C ASN A 31 12.37 -5.38 -3.60
N ASP A 32 11.07 -5.63 -3.80
CA ASP A 32 10.40 -5.61 -5.09
C ASP A 32 9.56 -4.34 -5.19
N ALA A 33 9.94 -3.44 -6.11
CA ALA A 33 9.27 -2.15 -6.28
C ALA A 33 7.79 -2.27 -6.68
N GLY A 34 7.45 -3.25 -7.54
CA GLY A 34 6.07 -3.48 -7.97
C GLY A 34 5.21 -4.01 -6.83
N TYR A 35 5.75 -4.96 -6.06
CA TYR A 35 5.06 -5.49 -4.88
C TYR A 35 4.86 -4.41 -3.81
N ILE A 36 5.86 -3.59 -3.55
CA ILE A 36 5.79 -2.45 -2.60
C ILE A 36 4.71 -1.45 -3.04
N ALA A 37 4.70 -1.08 -4.32
CA ALA A 37 3.68 -0.18 -4.86
C ALA A 37 2.28 -0.79 -4.73
N HIS A 38 2.12 -2.06 -5.11
CA HIS A 38 0.84 -2.76 -5.00
C HIS A 38 0.36 -2.84 -3.55
N ALA A 39 1.23 -3.17 -2.61
CA ALA A 39 0.91 -3.25 -1.18
C ALA A 39 0.42 -1.89 -0.64
N LEU A 40 1.08 -0.79 -1.03
CA LEU A 40 0.61 0.55 -0.66
C LEU A 40 -0.77 0.87 -1.25
N GLY A 41 -1.05 0.40 -2.45
CA GLY A 41 -2.37 0.47 -3.08
C GLY A 41 -3.44 -0.30 -2.32
N VAL A 42 -3.13 -1.51 -1.84
CA VAL A 42 -4.02 -2.32 -0.99
C VAL A 42 -4.37 -1.58 0.31
N ILE A 43 -3.35 -1.03 1.01
CA ILE A 43 -3.56 -0.24 2.22
C ILE A 43 -4.40 1.01 1.95
N ALA A 44 -4.13 1.72 0.85
CA ALA A 44 -4.91 2.89 0.45
C ALA A 44 -6.37 2.54 0.12
N ARG A 45 -6.66 1.33 -0.39
CA ARG A 45 -8.04 0.87 -0.59
C ARG A 45 -8.73 0.59 0.74
N ALA A 46 -8.05 -0.08 1.66
CA ALA A 46 -8.56 -0.36 3.00
C ALA A 46 -8.88 0.93 3.79
N LYS A 47 -8.02 1.95 3.71
CA LYS A 47 -8.22 3.25 4.39
C LYS A 47 -9.22 4.16 3.67
N GLY A 48 -9.38 4.00 2.36
CA GLY A 48 -10.40 4.70 1.55
C GLY A 48 -9.81 5.67 0.53
N MET A 49 -9.97 5.33 -0.76
CA MET A 49 -9.37 6.08 -1.88
C MET A 49 -9.83 7.54 -2.00
N THR A 50 -11.08 7.85 -1.63
CA THR A 50 -11.58 9.24 -1.67
C THR A 50 -10.84 10.12 -0.67
N GLN A 51 -10.58 9.61 0.53
CA GLN A 51 -9.82 10.34 1.54
C GLN A 51 -8.39 10.61 1.07
N ILE A 52 -7.72 9.59 0.54
CA ILE A 52 -6.34 9.69 0.06
C ILE A 52 -6.24 10.65 -1.13
N ALA A 53 -7.18 10.59 -2.08
CA ALA A 53 -7.25 11.53 -3.20
C ALA A 53 -7.32 12.98 -2.71
N ASN A 54 -8.21 13.27 -1.75
CA ASN A 54 -8.37 14.61 -1.20
C ASN A 54 -7.12 15.11 -0.47
N GLN A 55 -6.45 14.25 0.30
CA GLN A 55 -5.25 14.62 1.05
C GLN A 55 -4.01 14.79 0.17
N THR A 56 -3.92 14.04 -0.93
CA THR A 56 -2.74 14.05 -1.81
C THR A 56 -2.89 14.97 -3.03
N GLY A 57 -4.12 15.41 -3.35
CA GLY A 57 -4.42 16.14 -4.58
C GLY A 57 -4.39 15.27 -5.85
N LEU A 58 -4.29 13.95 -5.70
CA LEU A 58 -4.29 12.99 -6.80
C LEU A 58 -5.71 12.55 -7.13
N SER A 59 -6.00 12.25 -8.39
CA SER A 59 -7.27 11.63 -8.75
C SER A 59 -7.32 10.17 -8.29
N ARG A 60 -8.52 9.64 -8.00
CA ARG A 60 -8.69 8.22 -7.68
C ARG A 60 -8.20 7.32 -8.81
N GLU A 61 -8.42 7.72 -10.07
CA GLU A 61 -7.91 6.99 -11.24
C GLU A 61 -6.38 6.93 -11.24
N GLN A 62 -5.71 8.05 -10.94
CA GLN A 62 -4.27 8.08 -10.81
C GLN A 62 -3.79 7.19 -9.67
N LEU A 63 -4.45 7.20 -8.52
CA LEU A 63 -4.12 6.30 -7.40
C LEU A 63 -4.23 4.83 -7.82
N TYR A 64 -5.34 4.44 -8.47
CA TYR A 64 -5.51 3.06 -8.93
C TYR A 64 -4.46 2.64 -9.97
N ARG A 65 -4.13 3.52 -10.91
CA ARG A 65 -3.12 3.24 -11.94
C ARG A 65 -1.71 3.20 -11.36
N SER A 66 -1.39 4.11 -10.44
CA SER A 66 -0.05 4.21 -9.85
C SER A 66 0.27 3.07 -8.89
N PHE A 67 -0.74 2.50 -8.22
CA PHE A 67 -0.55 1.43 -7.22
C PHE A 67 -1.25 0.12 -7.59
N SER A 68 -1.47 -0.11 -8.90
CA SER A 68 -1.87 -1.42 -9.41
C SER A 68 -0.69 -2.41 -9.38
N GLN A 69 -0.93 -3.67 -9.74
CA GLN A 69 0.13 -4.69 -9.84
C GLN A 69 1.23 -4.29 -10.84
N ASP A 70 0.86 -3.62 -11.93
CA ASP A 70 1.79 -3.11 -12.96
C ASP A 70 2.10 -1.62 -12.79
N GLY A 71 1.74 -1.04 -11.65
CA GLY A 71 1.93 0.37 -11.36
C GLY A 71 3.39 0.72 -11.13
N ASN A 72 3.76 1.96 -11.45
CA ASN A 72 5.10 2.51 -11.17
C ASN A 72 4.97 3.93 -10.62
N PRO A 73 4.64 4.08 -9.32
CA PRO A 73 4.49 5.39 -8.71
C PRO A 73 5.85 6.06 -8.59
N THR A 74 5.91 7.37 -8.87
CA THR A 74 7.13 8.13 -8.58
C THR A 74 7.37 8.18 -7.07
N LEU A 75 8.63 8.33 -6.64
CA LEU A 75 8.95 8.50 -5.21
C LEU A 75 8.14 9.64 -4.56
N LYS A 76 7.93 10.76 -5.28
CA LYS A 76 7.09 11.86 -4.80
C LYS A 76 5.66 11.42 -4.52
N THR A 77 5.07 10.65 -5.42
CA THR A 77 3.71 10.10 -5.28
C THR A 77 3.63 9.12 -4.11
N THR A 78 4.60 8.21 -4.01
CA THR A 78 4.69 7.24 -2.91
C THR A 78 4.76 7.95 -1.55
N LEU A 79 5.66 8.92 -1.39
CA LEU A 79 5.80 9.68 -0.14
C LEU A 79 4.53 10.45 0.23
N ALA A 80 3.86 11.06 -0.76
CA ALA A 80 2.60 11.77 -0.53
C ALA A 80 1.50 10.82 -0.01
N VAL A 81 1.37 9.64 -0.61
CA VAL A 81 0.39 8.64 -0.19
C VAL A 81 0.74 8.05 1.17
N MET A 82 2.01 7.71 1.44
CA MET A 82 2.44 7.26 2.76
C MET A 82 2.10 8.28 3.84
N LYS A 83 2.35 9.56 3.60
CA LYS A 83 1.97 10.63 4.52
C LYS A 83 0.45 10.70 4.74
N ALA A 84 -0.36 10.60 3.69
CA ALA A 84 -1.82 10.57 3.79
C ALA A 84 -2.33 9.34 4.60
N LEU A 85 -1.61 8.23 4.52
CA LEU A 85 -1.87 7.02 5.29
C LEU A 85 -1.41 7.12 6.75
N GLY A 86 -0.67 8.15 7.14
CA GLY A 86 -0.08 8.28 8.48
C GLY A 86 1.18 7.42 8.66
N MET A 87 1.89 7.10 7.58
CA MET A 87 3.09 6.26 7.58
C MET A 87 4.33 7.07 7.20
N GLU A 88 5.47 6.69 7.77
CA GLU A 88 6.77 7.31 7.52
C GLU A 88 7.79 6.27 7.04
N LEU A 89 8.65 6.66 6.09
CA LEU A 89 9.83 5.87 5.73
C LEU A 89 10.96 6.17 6.71
N THR A 90 11.60 5.11 7.20
CA THR A 90 12.77 5.21 8.06
C THR A 90 13.89 4.34 7.52
N THR A 91 15.13 4.75 7.77
CA THR A 91 16.32 3.98 7.40
C THR A 91 16.76 3.11 8.57
N LYS A 92 17.22 1.90 8.26
CA LYS A 92 17.85 1.01 9.22
C LYS A 92 19.20 0.58 8.67
N VAL A 93 20.23 0.58 9.50
CA VAL A 93 21.50 -0.07 9.16
C VAL A 93 21.25 -1.58 9.23
N PRO A 94 21.50 -2.35 8.15
CA PRO A 94 21.43 -3.80 8.23
C PRO A 94 22.38 -4.27 9.32
N THR A 95 21.84 -4.87 10.38
CA THR A 95 22.69 -5.54 11.37
C THR A 95 23.15 -6.83 10.71
N ILE A 96 24.38 -6.84 10.21
CA ILE A 96 25.03 -8.05 9.75
C ILE A 96 25.26 -8.88 11.02
N ALA A 97 24.52 -9.98 11.16
CA ALA A 97 24.82 -11.04 12.13
C ALA A 97 25.82 -12.01 11.52
#